data_AF-A0A955IMU9-F1
#
_entry.id   AF-A0A955IMU9-F1
#
_cell.length_a   1.000
_cell.length_b   1.000
_cell.length_c   1.000
_cell.angle_alpha   90.00
_cell.angle_beta   90.00
_cell.angle_gamma   90.00
#
_symmetry.space_group_name_H-M   'P 1'
#
loop_
_entity.id
_entity.type
_entity.pdbx_description
1 polymer ?
#
loop_
_entity_poly.entity_id
_entity_poly.type
_entity_poly.pdbx_seq_one_letter_code
_entity_poly.pdbx_strand_id
1 'polypeptide(L)'
;MPKRPVFVTILSILFGFSAVFLPLVILAMVAMLGSRPVTAALILIVFAIAELCAIFACIGLWRGKAIGWECAITYYTWSIFFNASKILDVEHGVEMLAARGMPADETLVYIRHGTRIAWGSVIIIYLALSPRALAWLGIDERRQWRKAVRPLLLGLGMFAAQVAAAMTLGGGAAG
;
A
#
# COMPACT_ATOMS: atom_id res chain seq x y z
N MET A 1 -8.90 1.80 -30.25
CA MET A 1 -8.56 1.65 -28.82
C MET A 1 -9.15 2.83 -28.06
N PRO A 2 -9.78 2.64 -26.89
CA PRO A 2 -10.31 3.75 -26.09
C PRO A 2 -9.21 4.76 -25.73
N LYS A 3 -9.55 6.05 -25.62
CA LYS A 3 -8.60 7.09 -25.22
C LYS A 3 -8.23 6.90 -23.74
N ARG A 4 -6.93 6.96 -23.41
CA ARG A 4 -6.45 6.83 -22.03
C ARG A 4 -7.05 7.90 -21.13
N PRO A 5 -7.72 7.54 -20.01
CA PRO A 5 -8.26 8.52 -19.07
C PRO A 5 -7.15 9.33 -18.39
N VAL A 6 -7.41 10.62 -18.15
CA VAL A 6 -6.45 11.53 -17.49
C VAL A 6 -6.08 11.02 -16.10
N PHE A 7 -7.06 10.62 -15.30
CA PHE A 7 -6.82 10.06 -13.96
C PHE A 7 -5.97 8.78 -13.99
N VAL A 8 -6.14 7.89 -14.98
CA VAL A 8 -5.28 6.70 -15.13
C VAL A 8 -3.84 7.10 -15.46
N THR A 9 -3.67 8.17 -16.24
CA THR A 9 -2.34 8.73 -16.55
C THR A 9 -1.68 9.29 -15.30
N ILE A 10 -2.41 10.08 -14.50
CA ILE A 10 -1.92 10.63 -13.24
C ILE A 10 -1.53 9.50 -12.29
N LEU A 11 -2.39 8.49 -12.11
CA LEU A 11 -2.10 7.34 -11.25
C LEU A 11 -0.85 6.58 -11.72
N SER A 12 -0.70 6.34 -13.02
CA SER A 12 0.49 5.69 -13.57
C SER A 12 1.78 6.47 -13.25
N ILE A 13 1.74 7.81 -13.35
CA ILE A 13 2.89 8.67 -13.00
C ILE A 13 3.17 8.61 -11.49
N LEU A 14 2.14 8.67 -10.64
CA LEU A 14 2.29 8.57 -9.19
C LEU A 14 2.89 7.22 -8.77
N PHE A 15 2.45 6.13 -9.40
CA PHE A 15 3.07 4.82 -9.21
C PHE A 15 4.52 4.78 -9.72
N GLY A 16 4.82 5.47 -10.83
CA GLY A 16 6.18 5.63 -11.33
C GLY A 16 7.09 6.37 -10.34
N PHE A 17 6.59 7.41 -9.67
CA PHE A 17 7.32 8.06 -8.59
C PHE A 17 7.54 7.13 -7.39
N SER A 18 6.50 6.42 -6.95
CA SER A 18 6.65 5.41 -5.88
C SER A 18 7.73 4.39 -6.23
N ALA A 19 7.73 3.90 -7.48
CA ALA A 19 8.67 2.91 -7.99
C ALA A 19 10.15 3.33 -7.95
N VAL A 20 10.42 4.64 -7.81
CA VAL A 20 11.78 5.20 -7.74
C VAL A 20 12.16 5.50 -6.29
N PHE A 21 11.21 5.97 -5.47
CA PHE A 21 11.49 6.42 -4.11
C PHE A 21 11.41 5.31 -3.05
N LEU A 22 10.49 4.36 -3.17
CA LEU A 22 10.34 3.29 -2.19
C LEU A 22 11.57 2.38 -2.06
N PRO A 23 12.34 2.06 -3.13
CA PRO A 23 13.56 1.26 -3.00
C PRO A 23 14.62 1.98 -2.16
N LEU A 24 14.70 3.31 -2.24
CA LEU A 24 15.60 4.12 -1.40
C LEU A 24 15.19 4.03 0.07
N VAL A 25 13.88 4.04 0.35
CA VAL A 25 13.35 3.86 1.71
C VAL A 25 13.62 2.44 2.22
N ILE A 26 13.40 1.42 1.40
CA ILE A 26 13.69 0.02 1.75
C ILE A 26 15.19 -0.14 2.04
N LEU A 27 16.07 0.44 1.22
CA LEU A 27 17.52 0.39 1.42
C LEU A 27 17.94 1.07 2.73
N ALA A 28 17.37 2.24 3.04
CA ALA A 28 17.59 2.92 4.31
C ALA A 28 17.11 2.08 5.51
N MET A 29 15.95 1.43 5.39
CA MET A 29 15.43 0.54 6.43
C MET A 29 16.32 -0.69 6.63
N VAL A 30 16.80 -1.31 5.56
CA VAL A 30 17.77 -2.43 5.61
C VAL A 30 19.03 -2.02 6.35
N ALA A 31 19.57 -0.83 6.06
CA ALA A 31 20.75 -0.31 6.74
C ALA A 31 20.54 -0.10 8.25
N MET A 32 19.31 0.16 8.69
CA MET A 32 18.94 0.33 10.10
C MET A 32 18.62 -0.97 10.83
N LEU A 33 18.45 -2.09 10.13
CA LEU A 33 17.94 -3.35 10.70
C LEU A 33 19.01 -4.24 11.36
N GLY A 34 20.30 -3.96 11.18
CA GLY A 34 21.40 -4.68 11.87
C GLY A 34 21.30 -6.20 11.73
N SER A 35 21.52 -6.95 12.83
CA SER A 35 21.52 -8.42 12.86
C SER A 35 20.17 -9.08 13.17
N ARG A 36 19.02 -8.37 13.10
CA ARG A 36 17.70 -8.95 13.37
C ARG A 36 17.23 -9.83 12.19
N PRO A 37 17.28 -11.18 12.26
CA PRO A 37 17.65 -11.93 11.06
C PRO A 37 16.50 -12.50 10.22
N VAL A 38 15.28 -12.66 10.75
CA VAL A 38 14.19 -13.35 9.99
C VAL A 38 12.92 -12.51 9.92
N THR A 39 12.50 -11.92 11.02
CA THR A 39 11.23 -11.19 11.07
C THR A 39 11.28 -9.82 10.38
N ALA A 40 12.44 -9.16 10.45
CA ALA A 40 12.72 -7.97 9.66
C ALA A 40 12.72 -8.26 8.15
N ALA A 41 13.20 -9.44 7.75
CA ALA A 41 13.19 -9.88 6.36
C ALA A 41 11.75 -10.05 5.84
N LEU A 42 10.82 -10.55 6.64
CA LEU A 42 9.41 -10.68 6.22
C LEU A 42 8.75 -9.32 5.96
N ILE A 43 9.01 -8.33 6.83
CA ILE A 43 8.54 -6.95 6.63
C ILE A 43 9.12 -6.38 5.33
N LEU A 44 10.43 -6.56 5.10
CA LEU A 44 11.11 -6.12 3.88
C LEU A 44 10.55 -6.81 2.63
N ILE A 45 10.21 -8.10 2.71
CA ILE A 45 9.58 -8.83 1.60
C ILE A 45 8.20 -8.24 1.29
N VAL A 46 7.38 -7.91 2.29
CA VAL A 46 6.08 -7.26 2.05
C VAL A 46 6.26 -5.91 1.35
N PHE A 47 7.22 -5.10 1.80
CA PHE A 47 7.54 -3.84 1.12
C PHE A 47 8.06 -4.05 -0.31
N ALA A 48 8.88 -5.06 -0.56
CA ALA A 48 9.36 -5.41 -1.89
C ALA A 48 8.21 -5.88 -2.81
N ILE A 49 7.24 -6.64 -2.30
CA ILE A 49 6.04 -7.03 -3.06
C ILE A 49 5.16 -5.82 -3.36
N ALA A 50 4.96 -4.93 -2.38
CA ALA A 50 4.24 -3.67 -2.60
C ALA A 50 4.93 -2.83 -3.68
N GLU A 51 6.26 -2.83 -3.71
CA GLU A 51 7.04 -2.12 -4.71
C GLU A 51 6.91 -2.72 -6.11
N LEU A 52 6.99 -4.04 -6.22
CA LEU A 52 6.72 -4.72 -7.49
C LEU A 52 5.30 -4.39 -7.98
N CYS A 53 4.33 -4.33 -7.08
CA CYS A 53 2.98 -3.88 -7.42
C CYS A 53 2.98 -2.43 -7.93
N ALA A 54 3.74 -1.52 -7.33
CA ALA A 54 3.85 -0.14 -7.81
C ALA A 54 4.46 -0.07 -9.23
N ILE A 55 5.51 -0.85 -9.52
CA ILE A 55 6.14 -0.94 -10.85
C ILE A 55 5.15 -1.50 -11.88
N PHE A 56 4.51 -2.63 -11.58
CA PHE A 56 3.53 -3.24 -12.48
C PHE A 56 2.28 -2.37 -12.66
N ALA A 57 1.86 -1.63 -11.63
CA ALA A 57 0.80 -0.63 -11.71
C ALA A 57 1.21 0.52 -12.64
N CYS A 58 2.41 1.08 -12.47
CA CYS A 58 2.93 2.13 -13.36
C CYS A 58 2.86 1.69 -14.83
N ILE A 59 3.52 0.58 -15.17
CA ILE A 59 3.61 0.08 -16.54
C ILE A 59 2.24 -0.37 -17.07
N GLY A 60 1.50 -1.13 -16.26
CA GLY A 60 0.24 -1.71 -16.68
C GLY A 60 -0.86 -0.67 -16.86
N LEU A 61 -0.97 0.32 -15.98
CA LEU A 61 -1.91 1.45 -16.15
C LEU A 61 -1.53 2.29 -17.38
N TRP A 62 -0.23 2.53 -17.61
CA TRP A 62 0.26 3.25 -18.78
C TRP A 62 -0.10 2.55 -20.09
N ARG A 63 0.03 1.22 -20.10
CA ARG A 63 -0.17 0.34 -21.28
C ARG A 63 -1.61 -0.18 -21.43
N GLY A 64 -2.52 0.15 -20.52
CA GLY A 64 -3.91 -0.34 -20.55
C GLY A 64 -4.01 -1.84 -20.32
N LYS A 65 -3.24 -2.39 -19.38
CA LYS A 65 -3.19 -3.82 -19.07
C LYS A 65 -3.86 -4.11 -17.72
N ALA A 66 -4.64 -5.19 -17.69
CA ALA A 66 -5.31 -5.68 -16.48
C ALA A 66 -4.34 -5.91 -15.30
N ILE A 67 -3.11 -6.36 -15.55
CA ILE A 67 -2.11 -6.57 -14.49
C ILE A 67 -1.82 -5.27 -13.72
N GLY A 68 -1.79 -4.11 -14.39
CA GLY A 68 -1.56 -2.83 -13.70
C GLY A 68 -2.75 -2.41 -12.84
N TRP A 69 -3.96 -2.76 -13.25
CA TRP A 69 -5.17 -2.56 -12.47
C TRP A 69 -5.17 -3.43 -11.21
N GLU A 70 -4.85 -4.71 -11.34
CA GLU A 70 -4.77 -5.64 -10.21
C GLU A 70 -3.71 -5.20 -9.21
N CYS A 71 -2.50 -4.89 -9.68
CA CYS A 71 -1.41 -4.41 -8.82
C CYS A 71 -1.75 -3.10 -8.12
N ALA A 72 -2.44 -2.17 -8.80
CA ALA A 72 -2.88 -0.92 -8.17
C ALA A 72 -3.91 -1.18 -7.06
N ILE A 73 -4.90 -2.05 -7.28
CA ILE A 73 -5.87 -2.42 -6.25
C ILE A 73 -5.19 -3.14 -5.08
N THR A 74 -4.30 -4.10 -5.35
CA THR A 74 -3.53 -4.80 -4.31
C THR A 74 -2.73 -3.81 -3.45
N TYR A 75 -1.99 -2.90 -4.08
CA TYR A 75 -1.19 -1.89 -3.41
C TYR A 75 -2.03 -0.98 -2.52
N TYR A 76 -3.11 -0.40 -3.06
CA TYR A 76 -3.95 0.50 -2.27
C TYR A 76 -4.71 -0.21 -1.16
N THR A 77 -5.09 -1.47 -1.37
CA THR A 77 -5.72 -2.28 -0.32
C THR A 77 -4.77 -2.49 0.84
N TRP A 78 -3.55 -2.96 0.57
CA TRP A 78 -2.50 -3.09 1.58
C TRP A 78 -2.23 -1.75 2.29
N SER A 79 -2.10 -0.66 1.52
CA SER A 79 -1.86 0.69 2.06
C SER A 79 -3.00 1.17 2.96
N ILE A 80 -4.27 0.93 2.60
CA ILE A 80 -5.42 1.28 3.43
C ILE A 80 -5.35 0.56 4.78
N PHE A 81 -5.16 -0.76 4.78
CA PHE A 81 -5.08 -1.52 6.03
C PHE A 81 -3.87 -1.13 6.88
N PHE A 82 -2.72 -0.88 6.25
CA PHE A 82 -1.53 -0.38 6.93
C PHE A 82 -1.76 1.00 7.57
N ASN A 83 -2.45 1.92 6.89
CA ASN A 83 -2.75 3.23 7.48
C ASN A 83 -3.85 3.12 8.56
N ALA A 84 -4.83 2.23 8.39
CA ALA A 84 -5.85 1.96 9.40
C ALA A 84 -5.23 1.40 10.68
N SER A 85 -4.25 0.51 10.57
CA SER A 85 -3.54 -0.02 11.75
C SER A 85 -2.78 1.08 12.49
N LYS A 86 -2.25 2.09 11.78
CA LYS A 86 -1.59 3.25 12.41
C LYS A 86 -2.56 4.19 13.14
N ILE A 87 -3.81 4.25 12.70
CA ILE A 87 -4.87 4.97 13.40
C ILE A 87 -5.30 4.22 14.67
N LEU A 88 -5.42 2.90 14.58
CA LEU A 88 -5.80 2.05 15.70
C LEU A 88 -4.70 1.95 16.78
N ASP A 89 -3.45 2.15 16.39
CA ASP A 89 -2.25 2.09 17.24
C ASP A 89 -1.72 3.49 17.61
N VAL A 90 -2.58 4.53 17.52
CA VAL A 90 -2.20 5.93 17.78
C VAL A 90 -1.70 6.11 19.21
N GLU A 91 -2.42 5.57 20.20
CA GLU A 91 -2.11 5.75 21.62
C GLU A 91 -0.69 5.25 21.92
N HIS A 92 -0.36 4.03 21.50
CA HIS A 92 0.96 3.45 21.69
C HIS A 92 2.06 4.24 20.95
N GLY A 93 1.78 4.70 19.73
CA GLY A 93 2.72 5.51 18.95
C GLY A 93 3.02 6.87 19.58
N VAL A 94 2.01 7.51 20.16
CA VAL A 94 2.15 8.80 20.86
C VAL A 94 2.86 8.64 22.18
N GLU A 95 2.56 7.60 22.95
CA GLU A 95 3.28 7.24 24.18
C GLU A 95 4.78 7.03 23.91
N MET A 96 5.15 6.30 22.85
CA MET A 96 6.55 6.07 22.48
C MET A 96 7.29 7.35 22.07
N LEU A 97 6.61 8.29 21.41
CA LEU A 97 7.19 9.57 20.99
C LEU A 97 7.34 10.53 22.18
N ALA A 98 6.34 10.58 23.05
CA ALA A 98 6.37 11.33 24.30
C ALA A 98 7.51 10.85 25.22
N ALA A 99 7.70 9.53 25.33
CA ALA A 99 8.82 8.93 26.07
C ALA A 99 10.20 9.30 25.51
N ARG A 100 10.28 9.73 24.23
CA ARG A 100 11.51 10.22 23.58
C ARG A 100 11.62 11.74 23.57
N GLY A 101 10.74 12.45 24.27
CA GLY A 101 10.72 13.91 24.34
C GLY A 101 10.36 14.60 23.01
N MET A 102 9.75 13.86 22.08
CA MET A 102 9.31 14.41 20.80
C MET A 102 7.85 14.89 20.90
N PRO A 103 7.49 16.03 20.30
CA PRO A 103 6.10 16.46 20.24
C PRO A 103 5.29 15.42 19.44
N ALA A 104 4.33 14.80 20.10
CA ALA A 104 3.44 13.82 19.52
C ALA A 104 2.02 14.39 19.50
N ASP A 105 1.56 14.81 18.32
CA ASP A 105 0.20 15.28 18.11
C ASP A 105 -0.63 14.16 17.47
N GLU A 106 -1.50 13.55 18.27
CA GLU A 106 -2.45 12.53 17.85
C GLU A 106 -3.29 13.01 16.65
N THR A 107 -3.68 14.29 16.64
CA THR A 107 -4.47 14.92 15.57
C THR A 107 -3.75 14.81 14.24
N LEU A 108 -2.43 15.05 14.22
CA LEU A 108 -1.62 14.97 13.02
C LEU A 108 -1.55 13.52 12.49
N VAL A 109 -1.51 12.53 13.38
CA VAL A 109 -1.51 11.11 13.00
C VAL A 109 -2.86 10.73 12.38
N TYR A 110 -3.98 11.09 13.02
CA TYR A 110 -5.32 10.85 12.48
C TYR A 110 -5.52 11.51 11.11
N ILE A 111 -5.17 12.79 10.96
CA ILE A 111 -5.31 13.51 9.69
C ILE A 111 -4.45 12.86 8.61
N ARG A 112 -3.18 12.57 8.90
CA ARG A 112 -2.24 12.00 7.92
C ARG A 112 -2.69 10.64 7.43
N HIS A 113 -3.03 9.73 8.33
CA HIS A 113 -3.39 8.37 7.97
C HIS A 113 -4.85 8.28 7.47
N GLY A 114 -5.76 9.05 8.05
CA GLY A 114 -7.15 9.13 7.60
C GLY A 114 -7.28 9.65 6.18
N THR A 115 -6.54 10.70 5.83
CA THR A 115 -6.49 11.21 4.45
C THR A 115 -5.96 10.16 3.47
N ARG A 116 -4.96 9.36 3.86
CA ARG A 116 -4.42 8.28 3.02
C ARG A 116 -5.43 7.15 2.81
N ILE A 117 -6.19 6.77 3.84
CA ILE A 117 -7.27 5.79 3.74
C ILE A 117 -8.36 6.28 2.80
N ALA A 118 -8.80 7.53 2.97
CA ALA A 118 -9.82 8.15 2.13
C ALA A 118 -9.36 8.19 0.66
N TRP A 119 -8.14 8.67 0.43
CA TRP A 119 -7.56 8.76 -0.91
C TRP A 119 -7.39 7.39 -1.57
N GLY A 120 -6.85 6.40 -0.85
CA GLY A 120 -6.70 5.03 -1.34
C GLY A 120 -8.06 4.41 -1.69
N SER A 121 -9.07 4.62 -0.85
CA SER A 121 -10.44 4.13 -1.08
C SER A 121 -11.05 4.75 -2.34
N VAL A 122 -10.90 6.06 -2.53
CA VAL A 122 -11.38 6.77 -3.73
C VAL A 122 -10.70 6.22 -4.99
N ILE A 123 -9.40 5.90 -4.94
CA ILE A 123 -8.70 5.32 -6.08
C ILE A 123 -9.20 3.92 -6.41
N ILE A 124 -9.40 3.05 -5.41
CA ILE A 124 -9.96 1.72 -5.62
C ILE A 124 -11.36 1.82 -6.26
N ILE A 125 -12.22 2.69 -5.71
CA ILE A 125 -13.57 2.96 -6.24
C ILE A 125 -13.46 3.41 -7.69
N TYR A 126 -12.60 4.39 -8.00
CA TYR A 126 -12.41 4.88 -9.37
C TYR A 126 -11.96 3.76 -10.32
N LEU A 127 -10.95 2.98 -9.94
CA LEU A 127 -10.43 1.89 -10.77
C LEU A 127 -11.43 0.74 -10.94
N ALA A 128 -12.28 0.48 -9.96
CA ALA A 128 -13.25 -0.61 -9.98
C ALA A 128 -14.61 -0.23 -10.59
N LEU A 129 -14.98 1.05 -10.60
CA LEU A 129 -16.31 1.51 -11.02
C LEU A 129 -16.33 2.44 -12.23
N SER A 130 -15.21 3.03 -12.63
CA SER A 130 -15.19 3.97 -13.76
C SER A 130 -15.25 3.22 -15.10
N PRO A 131 -16.32 3.37 -15.91
CA PRO A 131 -16.44 2.70 -17.20
C PRO A 131 -15.27 3.03 -18.14
N ARG A 132 -14.80 4.29 -18.07
CA ARG A 132 -13.67 4.78 -18.87
C ARG A 132 -12.36 4.11 -18.47
N ALA A 133 -12.12 3.92 -17.17
CA ALA A 133 -10.93 3.22 -16.69
C ALA A 133 -10.97 1.74 -17.06
N LEU A 134 -12.11 1.09 -16.83
CA LEU A 134 -12.30 -0.33 -17.09
C LEU A 134 -12.17 -0.66 -18.58
N ALA A 135 -12.78 0.16 -19.45
CA ALA A 135 -12.65 0.03 -20.90
C ALA A 135 -11.19 0.19 -21.36
N TRP A 136 -10.46 1.16 -20.80
CA TRP A 136 -9.02 1.33 -21.09
C TRP A 136 -8.17 0.14 -20.65
N LEU A 137 -8.50 -0.45 -19.50
CA LEU A 137 -7.76 -1.56 -18.89
C LEU A 137 -8.17 -2.94 -19.42
N GLY A 138 -9.16 -3.00 -20.33
CA GLY A 138 -9.69 -4.25 -20.87
C GLY A 138 -10.43 -5.10 -19.83
N ILE A 139 -11.00 -4.46 -18.81
CA ILE A 139 -11.77 -5.14 -17.76
C ILE A 139 -13.25 -5.12 -18.14
N ASP A 140 -13.84 -6.31 -18.23
CA ASP A 140 -15.28 -6.49 -18.41
C ASP A 140 -16.05 -6.02 -17.17
N GLU A 141 -16.87 -4.98 -17.34
CA GLU A 141 -17.72 -4.39 -16.28
C GLU A 141 -18.59 -5.44 -15.59
N ARG A 142 -19.11 -6.42 -16.33
CA ARG A 142 -20.00 -7.46 -15.78
C ARG A 142 -19.29 -8.40 -14.80
N ARG A 143 -17.95 -8.48 -14.89
CA ARG A 143 -17.12 -9.38 -14.08
C ARG A 143 -16.11 -8.61 -13.22
N GLN A 144 -16.14 -7.27 -13.21
CA GLN A 144 -15.15 -6.43 -12.54
C GLN A 144 -15.02 -6.77 -11.05
N TRP A 145 -16.14 -6.98 -10.36
CA TRP A 145 -16.15 -7.28 -8.93
C TRP A 145 -15.56 -8.66 -8.63
N ARG A 146 -15.91 -9.68 -9.44
CA ARG A 146 -15.30 -11.01 -9.32
C ARG A 146 -13.79 -10.96 -9.57
N LYS A 147 -13.35 -10.12 -10.51
CA LYS A 147 -11.92 -9.90 -10.78
C LYS A 147 -11.24 -9.07 -9.69
N ALA A 148 -11.96 -8.17 -9.02
CA ALA A 148 -11.44 -7.30 -7.97
C ALA A 148 -11.24 -8.03 -6.63
N VAL A 149 -11.99 -9.11 -6.37
CA VAL A 149 -11.82 -9.93 -5.17
C VAL A 149 -10.39 -10.42 -5.02
N ARG A 150 -9.75 -10.91 -6.10
CA ARG A 150 -8.37 -11.40 -6.05
C ARG A 150 -7.37 -10.34 -5.56
N PRO A 151 -7.22 -9.17 -6.21
CA PRO A 151 -6.28 -8.15 -5.75
C PRO A 151 -6.65 -7.58 -4.37
N LEU A 152 -7.94 -7.48 -4.01
CA LEU A 152 -8.36 -7.11 -2.65
C LEU A 152 -7.84 -8.11 -1.61
N LEU A 153 -8.04 -9.42 -1.86
CA LEU A 153 -7.55 -10.47 -0.96
C LEU A 153 -6.03 -10.52 -0.89
N LEU A 154 -5.33 -10.29 -2.00
CA LEU A 154 -3.87 -10.20 -2.00
C LEU A 154 -3.37 -9.04 -1.15
N GLY A 155 -4.00 -7.86 -1.26
CA GLY A 155 -3.64 -6.70 -0.45
C GLY A 155 -3.89 -6.93 1.05
N LEU A 156 -5.02 -7.56 1.39
CA LEU A 156 -5.31 -7.98 2.76
C LEU A 156 -4.30 -9.02 3.27
N GLY A 157 -3.95 -10.00 2.44
CA GLY A 157 -2.96 -11.03 2.78
C GLY A 157 -1.56 -10.44 3.01
N MET A 158 -1.14 -9.47 2.21
CA MET A 158 0.11 -8.73 2.43
C MET A 158 0.10 -8.01 3.78
N PHE A 159 -1.01 -7.36 4.13
CA PHE A 159 -1.15 -6.70 5.42
C PHE A 159 -1.10 -7.71 6.57
N ALA A 160 -1.84 -8.83 6.47
CA ALA A 160 -1.84 -9.88 7.48
C ALA A 160 -0.42 -10.46 7.69
N ALA A 161 0.32 -10.70 6.62
CA ALA A 161 1.72 -11.16 6.70
C ALA A 161 2.60 -10.14 7.43
N GLN A 162 2.44 -8.84 7.12
CA GLN A 162 3.18 -7.78 7.81
C GLN A 162 2.84 -7.69 9.30
N VAL A 163 1.57 -7.82 9.68
CA VAL A 163 1.14 -7.83 11.09
C VAL A 163 1.71 -9.04 11.82
N ALA A 164 1.65 -10.24 11.22
CA ALA A 164 2.24 -11.44 11.80
C ALA A 164 3.76 -11.30 12.04
N ALA A 165 4.46 -10.62 11.13
CA ALA A 165 5.87 -10.25 11.33
C ALA A 165 6.05 -9.27 12.49
N ALA A 166 5.23 -8.23 12.58
CA ALA A 166 5.34 -7.25 13.65
C ALA A 166 5.09 -7.87 15.03
N MET A 167 4.09 -8.75 15.16
CA MET A 167 3.78 -9.42 16.44
C MET A 167 4.90 -10.33 16.92
N THR A 168 5.62 -11.00 16.00
CA THR A 168 6.77 -11.84 16.34
C THR A 168 8.01 -11.02 16.74
N LEU A 169 8.08 -9.73 16.40
CA LEU A 169 9.12 -8.81 16.91
C LEU A 169 8.81 -8.26 18.31
N GLY A 170 7.53 -8.08 18.66
CA GLY A 170 7.10 -7.56 19.96
C GLY A 170 7.17 -8.57 21.11
N GLY A 171 7.00 -9.86 20.83
CA GLY A 171 7.04 -10.92 21.85
C GLY A 171 8.42 -11.27 22.41
N GLY A 172 9.51 -10.76 21.83
CA GLY A 172 10.89 -11.05 22.26
C GLY A 172 11.47 -10.11 23.32
N ALA A 173 10.71 -9.11 23.79
CA ALA A 173 11.17 -8.13 24.78
C ALA A 173 10.77 -8.46 26.23
N ALA A 174 10.21 -9.63 26.48
CA ALA A 174 9.73 -10.08 27.79
C ALA A 174 10.46 -11.33 28.33
N GLY A 175 11.71 -11.55 27.90
CA GLY A 175 12.58 -12.65 28.35
C GLY A 175 13.82 -12.13 29.05
#